data_AF-A0A976JKP1-F1
#
_entry.id   AF-A0A976JKP1-F1
#
_cell.length_a   1.000
_cell.length_b   1.000
_cell.length_c   1.000
_cell.angle_alpha   90.00
_cell.angle_beta   90.00
_cell.angle_gamma   90.00
#
_symmetry.space_group_name_H-M   'P 1'
#
loop_
_entity.id
_entity.type
_entity.pdbx_description
1 polymer ?
#
loop_
_entity_poly.entity_id
_entity_poly.type
_entity_poly.pdbx_seq_one_letter_code
_entity_poly.pdbx_strand_id
1 'polypeptide(L)'
;MREIIEEIVTEFYKKATSDFMIGYHFRKIATEKGENPLAPPIEAFADHIPRITTFWEIQLTGKTEQVYSPFDLITLHKQLSIRKGEVGRWVLLFKETLNDYKKSNEELVMKWETKISEFEKRFLESSILFP
;
A
#
# COMPACT_ATOMS: atom_id res chain seq x y z
N MET A 1 -0.56 6.12 -17.35
CA MET A 1 -1.23 5.18 -16.41
C MET A 1 -0.30 4.82 -15.26
N ARG A 2 0.93 4.39 -15.50
CA ARG A 2 1.91 4.20 -14.42
C ARG A 2 2.16 5.45 -13.57
N GLU A 3 2.31 6.61 -14.22
CA GLU A 3 2.50 7.91 -13.54
C GLU A 3 1.39 8.23 -12.52
N ILE A 4 0.12 8.07 -12.90
CA ILE A 4 -1.00 8.30 -11.98
C ILE A 4 -1.06 7.26 -10.85
N ILE A 5 -0.67 6.02 -11.11
CA ILE A 5 -0.56 4.98 -10.06
C ILE A 5 0.55 5.37 -9.07
N GLU A 6 1.70 5.81 -9.57
CA GLU A 6 2.83 6.24 -8.75
C GLU A 6 2.49 7.46 -7.90
N GLU A 7 1.77 8.43 -8.48
CA GLU A 7 1.28 9.59 -7.76
C GLU A 7 0.35 9.19 -6.60
N ILE A 8 -0.67 8.38 -6.89
CA ILE A 8 -1.62 7.87 -5.88
C ILE A 8 -0.89 7.09 -4.78
N VAL A 9 0.05 6.21 -5.14
CA VAL A 9 0.84 5.44 -4.18
C VAL A 9 1.68 6.40 -3.32
N THR A 10 2.30 7.40 -3.91
CA THR A 10 3.12 8.38 -3.19
C THR A 10 2.27 9.18 -2.19
N GLU A 11 1.09 9.65 -2.60
CA GLU A 11 0.15 10.35 -1.70
C GLU A 11 -0.35 9.45 -0.57
N PHE A 12 -0.62 8.17 -0.86
CA PHE A 12 -0.95 7.20 0.17
C PHE A 12 0.20 7.06 1.19
N TYR A 13 1.45 6.97 0.73
CA TYR A 13 2.62 6.86 1.61
C TYR A 13 2.79 8.09 2.50
N LYS A 14 2.60 9.31 1.96
CA LYS A 14 2.64 10.53 2.77
C LYS A 14 1.64 10.49 3.94
N LYS A 15 0.44 9.93 3.71
CA LYS A 15 -0.58 9.76 4.76
C LYS A 15 -0.25 8.59 5.71
N ALA A 16 0.11 7.43 5.17
CA ALA A 16 0.25 6.19 5.94
C ALA A 16 1.49 6.16 6.83
N THR A 17 2.60 6.76 6.41
CA THR A 17 3.88 6.73 7.15
C THR A 17 3.84 7.58 8.42
N SER A 18 2.99 8.61 8.43
CA SER A 18 2.76 9.51 9.57
C SER A 18 1.54 9.12 10.42
N ASP A 19 0.77 8.10 10.00
CA ASP A 19 -0.41 7.65 10.72
C ASP A 19 -0.06 7.06 12.10
N PHE A 20 -0.82 7.46 13.11
CA PHE A 20 -0.57 7.07 14.50
C PHE A 20 -0.73 5.56 14.76
N MET A 21 -1.58 4.88 13.98
CA MET A 21 -1.91 3.47 14.18
C MET A 21 -1.03 2.56 13.33
N ILE A 22 -0.75 2.91 12.07
CA ILE A 22 -0.01 2.03 11.16
C ILE A 22 1.39 2.53 10.77
N GLY A 23 1.71 3.81 10.99
CA GLY A 23 2.98 4.42 10.57
C GLY A 23 4.22 3.72 11.15
N TYR A 24 4.09 3.08 12.31
CA TYR A 24 5.19 2.32 12.92
C TYR A 24 5.62 1.10 12.11
N HIS A 25 4.73 0.49 11.31
CA HIS A 25 5.11 -0.59 10.40
C HIS A 25 5.99 -0.07 9.27
N PHE A 26 5.68 1.12 8.73
CA PHE A 26 6.46 1.75 7.66
C PHE A 26 7.85 2.16 8.13
N ARG A 27 8.00 2.60 9.40
CA ARG A 27 9.32 2.92 9.97
C ARG A 27 10.30 1.74 9.96
N LYS A 28 9.82 0.49 9.92
CA LYS A 28 10.67 -0.71 9.85
C LYS A 28 11.36 -0.89 8.50
N ILE A 29 10.86 -0.24 7.46
CA ILE A 29 11.38 -0.33 6.08
C ILE A 29 11.93 1.00 5.56
N ALA A 30 11.87 2.07 6.36
CA ALA A 30 12.45 3.36 6.03
C ALA A 30 13.98 3.26 5.98
N THR A 31 14.59 3.70 4.89
CA THR A 31 16.06 3.65 4.70
C THR A 31 16.79 4.80 5.38
N GLU A 32 16.08 5.90 5.66
CA GLU A 32 16.60 7.12 6.24
C GLU A 32 15.74 7.60 7.41
N LYS A 33 16.35 8.31 8.36
CA LYS A 33 15.66 8.97 9.47
C LYS A 33 15.46 10.44 9.14
N GLY A 34 14.25 10.94 9.29
CA GLY A 34 13.95 12.38 9.21
C GLY A 34 14.22 13.11 10.52
N GLU A 35 13.97 14.42 10.52
CA GLU A 35 14.02 15.26 11.73
C GLU A 35 13.05 14.76 12.80
N ASN A 36 11.85 14.31 12.38
CA ASN A 36 10.87 13.69 13.25
C ASN A 36 11.00 12.15 13.19
N PRO A 37 11.40 11.48 14.29
CA PRO A 37 11.54 10.02 14.33
C PRO A 37 10.24 9.24 14.06
N LEU A 38 9.08 9.90 14.21
CA LEU A 38 7.77 9.31 13.97
C LEU A 38 7.25 9.54 12.55
N ALA A 39 7.87 10.43 11.78
CA ALA A 39 7.50 10.78 10.42
C ALA A 39 8.75 10.78 9.52
N PRO A 40 9.17 9.61 9.01
CA PRO A 40 10.24 9.53 8.03
C PRO A 40 9.91 10.36 6.79
N PRO A 41 10.92 10.95 6.13
CA PRO A 41 10.72 11.69 4.88
C PRO A 41 10.29 10.72 3.78
N ILE A 42 9.62 11.21 2.73
CA ILE A 42 9.10 10.34 1.65
C ILE A 42 10.25 9.64 0.91
N GLU A 43 11.40 10.29 0.84
CA GLU A 43 12.66 9.82 0.27
C GLU A 43 13.15 8.52 0.94
N ALA A 44 12.81 8.30 2.21
CA ALA A 44 13.14 7.07 2.93
C ALA A 44 12.42 5.82 2.36
N PHE A 45 11.52 5.99 1.40
CA PHE A 45 10.78 4.94 0.72
C PHE A 45 11.06 4.89 -0.79
N ALA A 46 12.13 5.55 -1.27
CA ALA A 46 12.47 5.64 -2.69
C ALA A 46 12.62 4.27 -3.39
N ASP A 47 13.08 3.25 -2.67
CA ASP A 47 13.20 1.87 -3.20
C ASP A 47 11.91 1.04 -3.06
N HIS A 48 11.01 1.46 -2.17
CA HIS A 48 9.79 0.72 -1.85
C HIS A 48 8.61 1.17 -2.71
N ILE A 49 8.42 2.49 -2.88
CA ILE A 49 7.32 3.06 -3.67
C ILE A 49 7.29 2.49 -5.10
N PRO A 50 8.39 2.43 -5.87
CA PRO A 50 8.38 1.87 -7.22
C PRO A 50 7.92 0.41 -7.27
N ARG A 51 8.25 -0.39 -6.25
CA ARG A 51 7.81 -1.80 -6.15
C ARG A 51 6.30 -1.89 -5.93
N ILE A 52 5.76 -1.02 -5.09
CA ILE A 52 4.32 -0.95 -4.82
C ILE A 52 3.54 -0.39 -6.02
N THR A 53 4.10 0.60 -6.71
CA THR A 53 3.57 1.10 -7.99
C THR A 53 3.48 -0.03 -9.01
N THR A 54 4.55 -0.81 -9.19
CA THR A 54 4.53 -1.95 -10.11
C THR A 54 3.54 -3.03 -9.68
N PHE A 55 3.45 -3.33 -8.37
CA PHE A 55 2.44 -4.25 -7.85
C PHE A 55 1.03 -3.79 -8.26
N TRP A 56 0.69 -2.53 -8.02
CA TRP A 56 -0.63 -2.01 -8.37
C TRP A 56 -0.88 -1.95 -9.88
N GLU A 57 0.11 -1.57 -10.68
CA GLU A 57 0.01 -1.61 -12.13
C GLU A 57 -0.35 -3.02 -12.63
N ILE A 58 0.31 -4.06 -12.12
CA ILE A 58 -0.02 -5.46 -12.44
C ILE A 58 -1.46 -5.80 -12.00
N GLN A 59 -1.85 -5.43 -10.77
CA GLN A 59 -3.19 -5.73 -10.25
C GLN A 59 -4.32 -5.03 -11.02
N LEU A 60 -4.07 -3.83 -11.54
CA LEU A 60 -5.08 -2.99 -12.19
C LEU A 60 -5.16 -3.23 -13.69
N THR A 61 -4.05 -3.61 -14.32
CA THR A 61 -3.96 -3.74 -15.79
C THR A 61 -3.83 -5.19 -16.25
N GLY A 62 -3.40 -6.10 -15.38
CA GLY A 62 -3.07 -7.48 -15.73
C GLY A 62 -1.84 -7.61 -16.64
N LYS A 63 -1.15 -6.52 -16.99
CA LYS A 63 0.04 -6.55 -17.83
C LYS A 63 1.27 -6.91 -16.99
N THR A 64 1.96 -7.96 -17.38
CA THR A 64 3.25 -8.35 -16.79
C THR A 64 4.34 -8.18 -17.84
N GLU A 65 4.98 -7.01 -17.90
CA GLU A 65 6.18 -6.84 -18.73
C GLU A 65 7.41 -7.50 -18.10
N GLN A 66 7.38 -7.78 -16.79
CA GLN A 66 8.42 -8.49 -16.05
C GLN A 66 7.91 -9.83 -15.52
N VAL A 67 8.69 -10.89 -15.77
CA VAL A 67 8.51 -12.23 -15.19
C VAL A 67 8.87 -12.14 -13.71
N TYR A 68 7.94 -11.70 -12.87
CA TYR A 68 8.11 -11.80 -11.43
C TYR A 68 7.90 -13.25 -11.00
N SER A 69 8.82 -13.78 -10.20
CA SER A 69 8.58 -15.02 -9.47
C SER A 69 7.29 -14.91 -8.64
N PRO A 70 6.56 -16.01 -8.41
CA PRO A 70 5.39 -16.01 -7.54
C PRO A 70 5.73 -15.33 -6.21
N PHE A 71 5.06 -14.21 -5.94
CA PHE A 71 5.29 -13.40 -4.75
C PHE A 71 4.21 -13.71 -3.72
N ASP A 72 4.59 -14.34 -2.61
CA ASP A 72 3.68 -14.58 -1.50
C ASP A 72 3.51 -13.31 -0.66
N LEU A 73 2.59 -12.46 -1.11
CA LEU A 73 2.25 -11.19 -0.48
C LEU A 73 1.93 -11.37 1.01
N ILE A 74 1.14 -12.38 1.36
CA ILE A 74 0.64 -12.58 2.73
C ILE A 74 1.79 -12.95 3.66
N THR A 75 2.63 -13.91 3.26
CA THR A 75 3.75 -14.37 4.10
C THR A 75 4.75 -13.26 4.39
N LEU A 76 4.98 -12.33 3.46
CA LEU A 76 5.89 -11.19 3.66
C LEU A 76 5.41 -10.20 4.72
N HIS A 77 4.09 -10.15 4.97
CA HIS A 77 3.50 -9.31 6.01
C HIS A 77 3.42 -10.02 7.37
N LYS A 78 3.72 -11.33 7.44
CA LYS A 78 3.69 -12.10 8.70
C LYS A 78 4.61 -11.50 9.77
N GLN A 79 5.81 -11.08 9.38
CA GLN A 79 6.82 -10.49 10.27
C GLN A 79 6.36 -9.16 10.91
N LEU A 80 5.35 -8.50 10.33
CA LEU A 80 4.84 -7.25 10.87
C LEU A 80 3.92 -7.47 12.07
N SER A 81 3.39 -8.69 12.26
CA SER A 81 2.41 -9.00 13.31
C SER A 81 1.23 -8.03 13.30
N ILE A 82 0.73 -7.73 12.10
CA ILE A 82 -0.37 -6.79 11.85
C ILE A 82 -1.60 -7.24 12.62
N ARG A 83 -2.35 -6.30 13.19
CA ARG A 83 -3.67 -6.53 13.82
C ARG A 83 -4.81 -6.26 12.82
N LYS A 84 -5.96 -6.91 12.99
CA LYS A 84 -7.13 -6.69 12.10
C LYS A 84 -7.53 -5.21 11.97
N GLY A 85 -7.47 -4.45 13.07
CA GLY A 85 -7.75 -3.01 13.06
C GLY A 85 -6.75 -2.20 12.22
N GLU A 86 -5.49 -2.63 12.14
CA GLU A 86 -4.45 -1.98 11.33
C GLU A 86 -4.68 -2.24 9.83
N VAL A 87 -5.20 -3.41 9.46
CA VAL A 87 -5.66 -3.68 8.09
C VAL A 87 -6.80 -2.72 7.73
N GLY A 88 -7.80 -2.60 8.61
CA GLY A 88 -8.91 -1.66 8.40
C GLY A 88 -8.46 -0.21 8.27
N ARG A 89 -7.48 0.22 9.09
CA ARG A 89 -6.91 1.57 9.00
C ARG A 89 -6.16 1.79 7.68
N TRP A 90 -5.38 0.81 7.24
CA TRP A 90 -4.69 0.86 5.95
C TRP A 90 -5.69 1.02 4.80
N VAL A 91 -6.77 0.22 4.79
CA VAL A 91 -7.84 0.28 3.78
C VAL A 91 -8.53 1.63 3.78
N LEU A 92 -8.87 2.16 4.97
CA LEU A 92 -9.50 3.47 5.11
C LEU A 92 -8.64 4.58 4.50
N LEU A 93 -7.36 4.67 4.90
CA LEU A 93 -6.42 5.68 4.39
C LEU A 93 -6.23 5.57 2.87
N PHE A 94 -6.18 4.35 2.33
CA PHE A 94 -6.04 4.15 0.90
C PHE A 94 -7.29 4.60 0.14
N LYS A 95 -8.49 4.27 0.63
CA LYS A 95 -9.76 4.74 0.05
C LYS A 95 -9.92 6.26 0.13
N GLU A 96 -9.53 6.87 1.23
CA GLU A 96 -9.46 8.33 1.36
C GLU A 96 -8.53 8.94 0.30
N THR A 97 -7.36 8.32 0.07
CA THR A 97 -6.44 8.73 -0.99
C THR A 97 -7.06 8.61 -2.37
N LEU A 98 -7.70 7.48 -2.69
CA LEU A 98 -8.36 7.30 -3.99
C LEU A 98 -9.50 8.30 -4.24
N ASN A 99 -10.23 8.69 -3.18
CA ASN A 99 -11.32 9.65 -3.28
C ASN A 99 -10.85 11.03 -3.79
N ASP A 100 -9.63 11.44 -3.46
CA ASP A 100 -9.02 12.68 -3.95
C ASP A 100 -8.84 12.67 -5.48
N TYR A 101 -8.72 11.49 -6.08
CA TYR A 101 -8.51 11.28 -7.52
C TYR A 101 -9.76 10.89 -8.30
N LYS A 102 -10.86 10.59 -7.61
CA LYS A 102 -12.07 9.98 -8.20
C LYS A 102 -12.69 10.82 -9.32
N LYS A 103 -12.70 12.15 -9.17
CA LYS A 103 -13.29 13.06 -10.18
C LYS A 103 -12.59 12.99 -11.54
N SER A 104 -11.29 12.77 -11.56
CA SER A 104 -10.47 12.79 -12.78
C SER A 104 -10.14 11.39 -13.30
N ASN A 105 -10.36 10.35 -12.49
CA ASN A 105 -9.90 8.98 -12.77
C ASN A 105 -10.92 7.91 -12.36
N GLU A 106 -12.21 8.17 -12.52
CA GLU A 106 -13.31 7.35 -11.96
C GLU A 106 -13.16 5.85 -12.25
N GLU A 107 -12.94 5.47 -13.51
CA GLU A 107 -12.80 4.06 -13.91
C GLU A 107 -11.61 3.37 -13.21
N LEU A 108 -10.46 4.06 -13.15
CA LEU A 108 -9.26 3.55 -12.49
C LEU A 108 -9.51 3.39 -10.99
N VAL A 109 -10.12 4.39 -10.35
CA VAL A 109 -10.45 4.37 -8.93
C VAL A 109 -11.40 3.24 -8.60
N MET A 110 -12.45 3.00 -9.40
CA MET A 110 -13.40 1.90 -9.19
C MET A 110 -12.71 0.52 -9.28
N LYS A 111 -11.83 0.33 -10.26
CA LYS A 111 -11.01 -0.90 -10.39
C LYS A 111 -10.13 -1.08 -9.14
N TRP A 112 -9.54 -0.01 -8.65
CA TRP A 112 -8.68 -0.03 -7.47
C TRP A 112 -9.44 -0.31 -6.19
N GLU A 113 -10.61 0.31 -5.97
CA GLU A 113 -11.49 0.05 -4.83
C GLU A 113 -11.92 -1.43 -4.77
N THR A 114 -12.22 -2.02 -5.94
CA THR A 114 -12.52 -3.45 -6.05
C THR A 114 -11.34 -4.30 -5.59
N LYS A 115 -10.13 -4.00 -6.09
CA LYS A 115 -8.91 -4.71 -5.70
C LYS A 115 -8.56 -4.55 -4.23
N ILE A 116 -8.71 -3.35 -3.65
CA ILE A 116 -8.51 -3.12 -2.22
C ILE A 116 -9.45 -3.98 -1.39
N SER A 117 -10.72 -4.08 -1.79
CA SER A 117 -11.71 -4.90 -1.08
C SER A 117 -11.39 -6.40 -1.18
N GLU A 118 -10.89 -6.85 -2.33
CA GLU A 118 -10.38 -8.22 -2.50
C GLU A 118 -9.18 -8.51 -1.58
N PHE A 119 -8.21 -7.59 -1.50
CA PHE A 119 -7.03 -7.75 -0.63
C PHE A 119 -7.38 -7.64 0.84
N GLU A 120 -8.25 -6.71 1.25
CA GLU A 120 -8.76 -6.60 2.61
C GLU A 120 -9.33 -7.94 3.08
N LYS A 121 -10.23 -8.54 2.29
CA LYS A 121 -10.80 -9.85 2.59
C LYS A 121 -9.72 -10.92 2.74
N ARG A 122 -8.79 -11.02 1.78
CA ARG A 122 -7.71 -12.02 1.80
C ARG A 122 -6.80 -11.87 3.03
N PHE A 123 -6.47 -10.64 3.43
CA PHE A 123 -5.68 -10.40 4.62
C PHE A 123 -6.45 -10.83 5.87
N LEU A 124 -7.70 -10.40 6.04
CA LEU A 124 -8.52 -10.67 7.22
C LEU A 124 -8.88 -12.15 7.42
N GLU A 125 -9.01 -12.91 6.33
CA GLU A 125 -9.30 -14.35 6.33
C GLU A 125 -8.02 -15.21 6.43
N SER A 126 -6.84 -14.61 6.38
CA SER A 126 -5.57 -15.36 6.40
C SER A 126 -5.25 -15.92 7.78
N SER A 127 -5.22 -17.25 7.89
CA SER A 127 -4.69 -17.96 9.07
C SER A 127 -3.17 -17.82 9.24
N ILE A 128 -2.45 -17.36 8.21
CA ILE A 128 -1.01 -17.07 8.30
C ILE A 128 -0.77 -15.80 9.13
N LEU A 129 -1.64 -14.81 9.00
CA LEU A 129 -1.57 -13.53 9.71
C LEU A 129 -2.34 -13.55 11.03
N PHE A 130 -3.47 -14.26 11.05
CA PHE A 130 -4.40 -14.33 12.18
C PHE A 130 -4.68 -15.80 12.56
N PRO A 131 -3.68 -16.51 13.14
CA PRO A 131 -3.84 -17.89 13.57
C PRO A 131 -4.78 -18.04 14.77
#